data_AF-A0A1W9PR83-F1
#
_entry.id   AF-A0A1W9PR83-F1
#
_cell.length_a   1.000
_cell.length_b   1.000
_cell.length_c   1.000
_cell.angle_alpha   90.00
_cell.angle_beta   90.00
_cell.angle_gamma   90.00
#
_symmetry.space_group_name_H-M   'P 1'
#
loop_
_entity.id
_entity.type
_entity.pdbx_description
1 polymer ?
#
loop_
_entity_poly.entity_id
_entity_poly.type
_entity_poly.pdbx_seq_one_letter_code
_entity_poly.pdbx_strand_id
1 'polypeptide(L)'
;MRLSILSNCFSREPQEYLTITQRDLVAFYRGAGLDAVPLPIPDFHTPTDLDAFGKTIQKVVNCAEAGQNIVVHCLAGLGRTGIFLACLARQKFGFSGREAVNWVRKYIPSALENKEQMRFVGDFQTT
;
A
#
# COMPACT_ATOMS: atom_id res chain seq x y z
N MET A 1 -9.59 -20.79 0.47
CA MET A 1 -9.49 -19.34 0.16
C MET A 1 -8.09 -18.91 0.55
N ARG A 2 -7.22 -18.56 -0.41
CA ARG A 2 -5.83 -18.16 -0.11
C ARG A 2 -5.83 -16.65 0.15
N LEU A 3 -5.48 -16.24 1.37
CA LEU A 3 -5.38 -14.84 1.75
C LEU A 3 -3.95 -14.36 1.43
N SER A 4 -3.81 -13.40 0.53
CA SER A 4 -2.54 -12.78 0.16
C SER A 4 -2.44 -11.45 0.92
N ILE A 5 -1.89 -11.44 2.15
CA ILE A 5 -1.69 -10.17 2.88
C ILE A 5 -0.50 -9.42 2.27
N LEU A 6 -0.78 -8.31 1.62
CA LEU A 6 0.23 -7.35 1.24
C LEU A 6 0.51 -6.42 2.44
N SER A 7 1.43 -6.84 3.31
CA SER A 7 1.89 -6.00 4.41
C SER A 7 2.74 -4.84 3.89
N ASN A 8 2.07 -3.78 3.48
CA ASN A 8 2.65 -2.67 2.75
C ASN A 8 2.91 -1.51 3.70
N CYS A 9 4.17 -1.07 3.78
CA CYS A 9 4.64 0.09 4.54
C CYS A 9 5.12 -0.23 5.94
N PHE A 10 6.24 -0.94 6.01
CA PHE A 10 7.20 -0.68 7.07
C PHE A 10 8.09 0.48 6.63
N SER A 11 8.40 1.44 7.49
CA SER A 11 9.35 2.49 7.13
C SER A 11 10.66 1.87 6.62
N ARG A 12 11.46 2.68 5.91
CA ARG A 12 12.81 2.32 5.45
C ARG A 12 13.69 1.69 6.55
N GLU A 13 13.35 1.91 7.81
CA GLU A 13 13.89 1.29 9.02
C GLU A 13 13.10 0.00 9.35
N PRO A 14 13.68 -1.21 9.18
CA PRO A 14 13.13 -2.46 9.71
C PRO A 14 12.71 -2.38 11.19
N GLN A 15 13.26 -1.41 11.93
CA GLN A 15 13.09 -1.20 13.35
C GLN A 15 11.74 -0.62 13.77
N GLU A 16 10.97 0.06 12.91
CA GLU A 16 9.76 0.77 13.35
C GLU A 16 8.71 -0.20 13.93
N TYR A 17 8.30 -1.21 13.14
CA TYR A 17 7.32 -2.19 13.61
C TYR A 17 7.92 -3.18 14.60
N LEU A 18 9.21 -3.50 14.48
CA LEU A 18 9.89 -4.32 15.48
C LEU A 18 9.86 -3.64 16.85
N THR A 19 10.04 -2.32 16.91
CA THR A 19 9.99 -1.55 18.16
C THR A 19 8.58 -1.51 18.73
N ILE A 20 7.57 -1.26 17.88
CA ILE A 20 6.17 -1.11 18.30
C ILE A 20 5.54 -2.46 18.67
N THR A 21 5.76 -3.48 17.84
CA THR A 21 5.09 -4.78 17.98
C THR A 21 5.93 -5.84 18.66
N GLN A 22 7.25 -5.60 18.81
CA GLN A 22 8.23 -6.57 19.34
C GLN A 22 8.25 -7.88 18.54
N ARG A 23 7.90 -7.83 17.23
CA ARG A 23 7.78 -9.01 16.35
C ARG A 23 8.22 -8.72 14.93
N ASP A 24 8.87 -9.70 14.29
CA ASP A 24 9.05 -9.71 12.84
C ASP A 24 7.71 -9.99 12.16
N LEU A 25 7.01 -8.95 11.71
CA LEU A 25 5.70 -9.07 11.10
C LEU A 25 5.73 -9.83 9.77
N VAL A 26 6.80 -9.67 8.97
CA VAL A 26 6.92 -10.38 7.69
C VAL A 26 7.06 -11.89 7.94
N ALA A 27 7.94 -12.27 8.87
CA ALA A 27 8.09 -13.68 9.27
C ALA A 27 6.81 -14.22 9.91
N PHE A 28 6.15 -13.43 10.76
CA PHE A 28 4.89 -13.80 11.40
C PHE A 28 3.78 -14.08 10.38
N TYR A 29 3.59 -13.19 9.39
CA TYR A 29 2.58 -13.38 8.34
C TYR A 29 2.90 -14.58 7.46
N ARG A 30 4.17 -14.76 7.08
CA ARG A 30 4.61 -15.94 6.29
C ARG A 30 4.41 -17.24 7.08
N GLY A 31 4.71 -17.25 8.38
CA GLY A 31 4.46 -18.38 9.27
C GLY A 31 2.97 -18.72 9.40
N ALA A 32 2.09 -17.74 9.24
CA ALA A 32 0.64 -17.93 9.16
C ALA A 32 0.14 -18.36 7.75
N GLY A 33 1.05 -18.60 6.79
CA GLY A 33 0.72 -19.04 5.44
C GLY A 33 0.35 -17.92 4.46
N LEU A 34 0.68 -16.66 4.79
CA LEU A 34 0.37 -15.49 3.98
C LEU A 34 1.56 -15.08 3.09
N ASP A 35 1.29 -14.65 1.86
CA ASP A 35 2.33 -14.05 1.00
C ASP A 35 2.57 -12.58 1.36
N ALA A 36 3.47 -12.35 2.33
CA ALA A 36 3.84 -11.01 2.77
C ALA A 36 4.87 -10.35 1.84
N VAL A 37 4.47 -9.21 1.25
CA VAL A 37 5.31 -8.35 0.40
C VAL A 37 5.66 -7.07 1.14
N PRO A 38 6.91 -6.89 1.59
CA PRO A 38 7.35 -5.64 2.19
C PRO A 38 7.56 -4.57 1.12
N LEU A 39 6.98 -3.39 1.32
CA LEU A 39 7.24 -2.21 0.50
C LEU A 39 7.56 -1.03 1.41
N PRO A 40 8.84 -0.66 1.53
CA PRO A 40 9.20 0.35 2.51
C PRO A 40 8.86 1.76 2.05
N ILE A 41 8.03 2.46 2.82
CA ILE A 41 7.66 3.87 2.60
C ILE A 41 7.84 4.61 3.93
N PRO A 42 8.72 5.63 4.01
CA PRO A 42 8.89 6.41 5.23
C PRO A 42 7.58 7.10 5.65
N ASP A 43 7.36 7.22 6.96
CA ASP A 43 6.13 7.83 7.46
C ASP A 43 5.98 9.29 7.01
N PHE A 44 4.75 9.70 6.70
CA PHE A 44 4.41 10.98 6.06
C PHE A 44 5.03 11.27 4.68
N HIS A 45 5.83 10.35 4.12
CA HIS A 45 6.46 10.53 2.81
C HIS A 45 5.76 9.72 1.72
N THR A 46 6.33 9.81 0.51
CA THR A 46 5.90 9.12 -0.69
C THR A 46 6.88 7.98 -1.05
N PRO A 47 6.48 7.00 -1.87
CA PRO A 47 7.37 5.95 -2.35
C PRO A 47 8.62 6.52 -3.05
N THR A 48 9.81 6.08 -2.63
CA THR A 48 11.08 6.49 -3.27
C THR A 48 11.50 5.52 -4.37
N ASP A 49 11.18 4.23 -4.22
CA ASP A 49 11.44 3.20 -5.24
C ASP A 49 10.16 3.00 -6.08
N LEU A 50 10.07 3.76 -7.16
CA LEU A 50 8.88 3.77 -8.03
C LEU A 50 8.72 2.47 -8.81
N ASP A 51 9.82 1.79 -9.15
CA ASP A 51 9.80 0.53 -9.89
C ASP A 51 9.27 -0.60 -9.00
N ALA A 52 9.80 -0.73 -7.78
CA ALA A 52 9.28 -1.70 -6.81
C ALA A 52 7.81 -1.41 -6.45
N PHE A 53 7.45 -0.14 -6.30
CA PHE A 53 6.08 0.28 -6.02
C PHE A 53 5.13 -0.10 -7.17
N GLY A 54 5.49 0.24 -8.42
CA GLY A 54 4.70 -0.10 -9.61
C GLY A 54 4.54 -1.60 -9.81
N LYS A 55 5.63 -2.38 -9.68
CA LYS A 55 5.58 -3.85 -9.73
C LYS A 55 4.67 -4.44 -8.64
N THR A 56 4.69 -3.86 -7.45
CA THR A 56 3.83 -4.30 -6.34
C THR A 56 2.36 -4.00 -6.61
N ILE A 57 2.05 -2.81 -7.14
CA ILE A 57 0.69 -2.47 -7.60
C ILE A 57 0.21 -3.49 -8.64
N GLN A 58 1.02 -3.77 -9.66
CA GLN A 58 0.65 -4.72 -10.71
C GLN A 58 0.45 -6.15 -10.17
N LYS A 59 1.33 -6.59 -9.26
CA LYS A 59 1.16 -7.89 -8.56
C LYS A 59 -0.18 -7.96 -7.84
N VAL A 60 -0.56 -6.90 -7.12
CA VAL A 60 -1.84 -6.84 -6.38
C VAL A 60 -3.04 -6.85 -7.30
N VAL A 61 -2.99 -6.12 -8.42
CA VAL A 61 -4.04 -6.16 -9.44
C VAL A 61 -4.25 -7.60 -9.92
N ASN A 62 -3.16 -8.28 -10.29
CA ASN A 62 -3.23 -9.66 -10.77
C ASN A 62 -3.79 -10.63 -9.69
N CYS A 63 -3.37 -10.46 -8.43
CA CYS A 63 -3.90 -11.23 -7.30
C CYS A 63 -5.41 -11.00 -7.12
N ALA A 64 -5.87 -9.75 -7.20
CA ALA A 64 -7.27 -9.38 -7.05
C ALA A 64 -8.12 -9.97 -8.20
N GLU A 65 -7.61 -9.91 -9.43
CA GLU A 65 -8.26 -10.50 -10.61
C GLU A 65 -8.33 -12.02 -10.56
N ALA A 66 -7.35 -12.67 -9.91
CA ALA A 66 -7.38 -14.09 -9.62
C ALA A 66 -8.29 -14.48 -8.44
N GLY A 67 -9.05 -13.53 -7.87
CA GLY A 67 -9.97 -13.76 -6.76
C GLY A 67 -9.28 -13.98 -5.41
N GLN A 68 -8.03 -13.55 -5.26
CA GLN A 68 -7.33 -13.63 -3.98
C GLN A 68 -7.73 -12.48 -3.05
N ASN A 69 -7.87 -12.78 -1.76
CA ASN A 69 -8.14 -11.77 -0.74
C ASN A 69 -6.85 -11.02 -0.42
N ILE A 70 -6.89 -9.70 -0.46
CA ILE A 70 -5.72 -8.85 -0.19
C ILE A 70 -5.97 -7.97 1.02
N VAL A 71 -4.98 -7.89 1.90
CA VAL A 71 -4.94 -6.94 3.01
C VAL A 71 -3.80 -5.97 2.75
N VAL A 72 -4.06 -4.67 2.88
CA VAL A 72 -3.06 -3.59 2.80
C VAL A 72 -3.13 -2.81 4.11
N HIS A 73 -2.00 -2.64 4.79
CA HIS A 73 -1.96 -1.89 6.04
C HIS A 73 -0.58 -1.24 6.26
N CYS A 74 -0.56 -0.01 6.77
CA CYS A 74 0.62 0.58 7.40
C CYS A 74 0.47 0.52 8.94
N LEU A 75 0.95 1.53 9.67
CA LEU A 75 0.74 1.63 11.12
C LEU A 75 -0.71 2.05 11.45
N ALA A 76 -1.14 3.22 10.98
CA ALA A 76 -2.49 3.76 11.25
C ALA A 76 -3.52 3.49 10.14
N GLY A 77 -3.09 2.99 8.99
CA GLY A 77 -3.96 2.75 7.84
C GLY A 77 -4.39 4.01 7.06
N LEU A 78 -3.76 5.16 7.28
CA LEU A 78 -4.23 6.46 6.73
C LEU A 78 -3.38 6.97 5.55
N GLY A 79 -2.12 7.35 5.78
CA GLY A 79 -1.28 7.96 4.75
C GLY A 79 -0.79 6.97 3.71
N ARG A 80 0.20 6.14 4.10
CA ARG A 80 0.89 5.23 3.16
C ARG A 80 -0.05 4.15 2.58
N THR A 81 -1.00 3.68 3.40
CA THR A 81 -2.11 2.83 2.92
C THR A 81 -2.97 3.57 1.90
N GLY A 82 -3.33 4.83 2.17
CA GLY A 82 -4.09 5.67 1.26
C GLY A 82 -3.39 5.91 -0.09
N ILE A 83 -2.07 6.17 -0.08
CA ILE A 83 -1.27 6.30 -1.32
C ILE A 83 -1.39 5.03 -2.15
N PHE A 84 -1.13 3.87 -1.53
CA PHE A 84 -1.15 2.60 -2.24
C PHE A 84 -2.53 2.28 -2.82
N LEU A 85 -3.59 2.41 -2.02
CA LEU A 85 -4.95 2.16 -2.48
C LEU A 85 -5.39 3.14 -3.58
N ALA A 86 -4.94 4.39 -3.53
CA ALA A 86 -5.27 5.36 -4.56
C ALA A 86 -4.54 5.04 -5.87
N CYS A 87 -3.24 4.75 -5.83
CA CYS A 87 -2.50 4.30 -7.02
C CYS A 87 -3.07 2.99 -7.60
N LEU A 88 -3.50 2.07 -6.74
CA LEU A 88 -4.16 0.83 -7.15
C LEU A 88 -5.49 1.11 -7.86
N ALA A 89 -6.30 2.02 -7.32
CA ALA A 89 -7.57 2.43 -7.92
C ALA A 89 -7.36 3.11 -9.28
N ARG A 90 -6.31 3.92 -9.43
CA ARG A 90 -5.92 4.48 -10.73
C ARG A 90 -5.60 3.38 -11.74
N GLN A 91 -4.76 2.41 -11.35
CA GLN A 91 -4.38 1.32 -12.24
C GLN A 91 -5.57 0.44 -12.62
N LYS A 92 -6.44 0.11 -11.66
CA LYS A 92 -7.55 -0.82 -11.88
C LYS A 92 -8.74 -0.19 -12.61
N PHE A 93 -9.04 1.07 -12.33
CA PHE A 93 -10.26 1.74 -12.82
C PHE A 93 -9.99 2.85 -13.84
N GLY A 94 -8.74 3.18 -14.14
CA GLY A 94 -8.38 4.27 -15.05
C GLY A 94 -8.67 5.66 -14.49
N PHE A 95 -8.80 5.79 -13.16
CA PHE A 95 -9.10 7.06 -12.51
C PHE A 95 -7.94 8.07 -12.62
N SER A 96 -8.29 9.34 -12.72
CA SER A 96 -7.36 10.44 -12.42
C SER A 96 -6.93 10.41 -10.96
N GLY A 97 -5.84 11.09 -10.62
CA GLY A 97 -5.37 11.19 -9.22
C GLY A 97 -6.45 11.67 -8.26
N ARG A 98 -7.23 12.69 -8.64
CA ARG A 98 -8.31 13.23 -7.81
C ARG A 98 -9.46 12.24 -7.63
N GLU A 99 -9.86 11.55 -8.70
CA GLU A 99 -10.91 10.52 -8.62
C GLU A 99 -10.50 9.36 -7.73
N ALA A 100 -9.25 8.92 -7.83
CA ALA A 100 -8.73 7.85 -6.97
C ALA A 100 -8.68 8.26 -5.50
N VAL A 101 -8.22 9.47 -5.19
CA VAL A 101 -8.25 9.99 -3.80
C VAL A 101 -9.68 10.03 -3.27
N ASN A 102 -10.62 10.57 -4.06
CA ASN A 102 -12.02 10.62 -3.66
C ASN A 102 -12.62 9.22 -3.49
N TRP A 103 -12.23 8.27 -4.32
CA TRP A 103 -12.68 6.88 -4.22
C TRP A 103 -12.18 6.24 -2.92
N VAL A 104 -10.89 6.36 -2.60
CA VAL A 104 -10.34 5.83 -1.34
C VAL A 104 -11.01 6.50 -0.13
N ARG A 105 -11.25 7.81 -0.17
CA ARG A 105 -11.89 8.56 0.92
C ARG A 105 -13.34 8.19 1.21
N LYS A 106 -14.02 7.49 0.30
CA LYS A 106 -15.33 6.88 0.61
C LYS A 106 -15.22 5.79 1.67
N TYR A 107 -14.07 5.13 1.75
CA TYR A 107 -13.81 4.01 2.67
C TYR A 107 -12.91 4.41 3.83
N ILE A 108 -11.94 5.30 3.59
CA ILE A 108 -11.00 5.81 4.59
C ILE A 108 -11.02 7.35 4.51
N PRO A 109 -11.94 8.04 5.22
CA PRO A 109 -12.16 9.47 5.06
C PRO A 109 -10.90 10.34 5.20
N SER A 110 -9.97 9.93 6.05
CA SER A 110 -8.71 10.62 6.32
C SER A 110 -7.53 10.11 5.47
N ALA A 111 -7.79 9.35 4.39
CA ALA A 111 -6.73 8.85 3.53
C ALA A 111 -5.97 9.99 2.83
N LEU A 112 -4.66 9.77 2.70
CA LEU A 112 -3.67 10.75 2.24
C LEU A 112 -3.62 11.98 3.16
N GLU A 113 -2.60 12.01 4.01
CA GLU A 113 -2.45 12.92 5.14
C GLU A 113 -1.91 14.30 4.75
N ASN A 114 -1.24 14.41 3.60
CA ASN A 114 -0.62 15.68 3.18
C ASN A 114 -0.66 15.91 1.66
N LYS A 115 -0.27 17.14 1.27
CA LYS A 115 -0.27 17.59 -0.12
C LYS A 115 0.72 16.84 -1.01
N GLU A 116 1.85 16.42 -0.45
CA GLU A 116 2.87 15.67 -1.19
C GLU A 116 2.33 14.31 -1.64
N GLN A 117 1.63 13.59 -0.75
CA GLN A 117 0.98 12.32 -1.06
C GLN A 117 -0.09 12.47 -2.14
N MET A 118 -0.92 13.52 -2.05
CA MET A 118 -1.92 13.81 -3.08
C MET A 118 -1.27 14.12 -4.43
N ARG A 119 -0.18 14.89 -4.44
CA ARG A 119 0.57 15.19 -5.65
C ARG A 119 1.19 13.94 -6.26
N PHE A 120 1.82 13.09 -5.44
CA PHE A 120 2.36 11.81 -5.88
C PHE A 120 1.31 10.95 -6.56
N VAL A 121 0.12 10.84 -5.96
CA VAL A 121 -1.00 10.09 -6.55
C VAL A 121 -1.52 10.75 -7.82
N GLY A 122 -1.31 12.04 -8.07
CA GLY A 122 -1.58 12.67 -9.37
C GLY A 122 -0.53 12.34 -10.42
N ASP A 123 0.74 12.45 -10.05
CA ASP A 123 1.89 12.36 -10.95
C ASP A 123 2.27 10.90 -11.28
N PHE A 124 1.90 9.94 -10.44
CA PHE A 124 2.23 8.53 -10.63
C PHE A 124 1.71 8.02 -11.97
N GLN A 125 2.56 7.37 -12.75
CA GLN A 125 2.17 6.69 -13.98
C GLN A 125 2.58 5.24 -13.84
N THR A 126 1.61 4.35 -13.91
CA THR A 126 1.90 2.93 -14.01
C THR A 126 2.35 2.66 -15.43
N THR A 127 3.55 2.07 -15.54
CA THR A 127 4.13 1.62 -16.83
C THR A 127 3.40 0.38 -17.34
#